data_AF-A0A7D9IHR7-F1
#
_entry.id   AF-A0A7D9IHR7-F1
#
_cell.length_a   1.000
_cell.length_b   1.000
_cell.length_c   1.000
_cell.angle_alpha   90.00
_cell.angle_beta   90.00
_cell.angle_gamma   90.00
#
_symmetry.space_group_name_H-M   'P 1'
#
loop_
_entity.id
_entity.type
_entity.pdbx_description
1 polymer ?
#
loop_
_entity_poly.entity_id
_entity_poly.type
_entity_poly.pdbx_seq_one_letter_code
_entity_poly.pdbx_strand_id
1 'polypeptide(L)'
;MSLAEFIVAVKRHCSDIHSDRICVTCKPVVIAANEIAKKGIVPLSALYRQCFGTVYKSDKAIRRIIQLPVIIFRSFNQLFVTAFVDRVDYTKLVQCVYKYIPQKTMSSGVDKDSLQLMCELASSEKDRKLIRVACCQGKSGNEAKAMGISNLNKEKAMVYEAIEEYKEIKKL
;
A
#
# COMPACT_ATOMS: atom_id res chain seq x y z
N MET A 1 -13.46 16.81 -19.52
CA MET A 1 -12.68 17.79 -18.74
C MET A 1 -11.34 17.17 -18.39
N SER A 2 -10.23 17.84 -18.68
CA SER A 2 -8.86 17.39 -18.36
C SER A 2 -8.41 17.86 -16.97
N LEU A 3 -7.31 17.29 -16.46
CA LEU A 3 -6.71 17.76 -15.18
C LEU A 3 -6.28 19.23 -15.24
N ALA A 4 -5.78 19.70 -16.39
CA ALA A 4 -5.37 21.10 -16.56
C ALA A 4 -6.57 22.05 -16.47
N GLU A 5 -7.67 21.72 -17.15
CA GLU A 5 -8.92 22.47 -17.08
C GLU A 5 -9.48 22.47 -15.65
N PHE A 6 -9.44 21.32 -14.98
CA PHE A 6 -9.87 21.20 -13.59
C PHE A 6 -9.05 22.10 -12.65
N ILE A 7 -7.72 22.14 -12.80
CA ILE A 7 -6.85 23.02 -11.98
C ILE A 7 -7.23 24.49 -12.17
N VAL A 8 -7.47 24.91 -13.42
CA VAL A 8 -7.90 26.29 -13.72
C VAL A 8 -9.26 26.58 -13.08
N ALA A 9 -10.22 25.65 -13.20
CA ALA A 9 -11.56 25.79 -12.62
C ALA A 9 -11.52 25.89 -11.09
N VAL A 10 -10.72 25.06 -10.41
CA VAL A 10 -10.57 25.09 -8.95
C VAL A 10 -9.93 26.40 -8.49
N LYS A 11 -8.91 26.91 -9.19
CA LYS A 11 -8.28 28.20 -8.86
C LYS A 11 -9.25 29.37 -9.01
N ARG A 12 -10.06 29.37 -10.08
CA ARG A 12 -11.11 30.39 -10.28
C ARG A 12 -12.17 30.30 -9.17
N HIS A 13 -12.72 29.12 -8.94
CA HIS A 13 -13.69 28.89 -7.88
C HIS A 13 -13.16 29.34 -6.50
N CYS A 14 -11.90 29.04 -6.19
CA CYS A 14 -11.28 29.48 -4.94
C CYS A 14 -11.19 31.02 -4.85
N SER A 15 -10.79 31.68 -5.95
CA SER A 15 -10.72 33.14 -6.00
C SER A 15 -12.09 33.80 -5.85
N ASP A 16 -13.12 33.22 -6.49
CA ASP A 16 -14.46 33.81 -6.57
C ASP A 16 -15.28 33.56 -5.28
N ILE A 17 -15.09 32.42 -4.63
CA ILE A 17 -15.92 32.00 -3.47
C ILE A 17 -15.17 32.11 -2.15
N HIS A 18 -13.88 31.80 -2.11
CA HIS A 18 -13.08 31.82 -0.88
C HIS A 18 -12.25 33.10 -0.73
N SER A 19 -12.30 34.01 -1.72
CA SER A 19 -11.54 35.27 -1.74
C SER A 19 -10.02 35.09 -1.56
N ASP A 20 -9.50 33.92 -1.92
CA ASP A 20 -8.08 33.56 -1.84
C ASP A 20 -7.66 32.90 -3.16
N ARG A 21 -6.43 33.15 -3.61
CA ARG A 21 -5.89 32.55 -4.84
C ARG A 21 -5.86 31.02 -4.74
N ILE A 22 -5.43 30.47 -3.60
CA ILE A 22 -5.49 29.03 -3.31
C ILE A 22 -5.55 28.80 -1.79
N CYS A 23 -6.75 28.58 -1.27
CA CYS A 23 -6.95 28.32 0.15
C CYS A 23 -6.52 26.91 0.58
N VAL A 24 -6.48 26.68 1.90
CA VAL A 24 -6.10 25.40 2.53
C VAL A 24 -6.93 24.20 2.10
N THR A 25 -8.18 24.39 1.67
CA THR A 25 -9.05 23.30 1.20
C THR A 25 -8.81 22.95 -0.27
N CYS A 26 -8.58 23.95 -1.13
CA CYS A 26 -8.33 23.76 -2.56
C CYS A 26 -6.89 23.34 -2.87
N LYS A 27 -5.91 23.79 -2.07
CA LYS A 27 -4.48 23.54 -2.27
C LYS A 27 -4.13 22.05 -2.40
N PRO A 28 -4.58 21.14 -1.51
CA PRO A 28 -4.31 19.70 -1.63
C PRO A 28 -4.77 19.09 -2.95
N VAL A 29 -5.94 19.52 -3.43
CA VAL A 29 -6.55 18.99 -4.65
C VAL A 29 -5.77 19.43 -5.88
N VAL A 30 -5.35 20.71 -5.92
CA VAL A 30 -4.51 21.25 -6.98
C VAL A 30 -3.13 20.56 -7.01
N ILE A 31 -2.53 20.31 -5.85
CA ILE A 31 -1.25 19.58 -5.77
C ILE A 31 -1.43 18.15 -6.30
N ALA A 32 -2.49 17.45 -5.86
CA ALA A 32 -2.77 16.10 -6.32
C ALA A 32 -2.97 16.03 -7.85
N ALA A 33 -3.73 16.98 -8.42
CA ALA A 33 -3.95 17.05 -9.86
C ALA A 33 -2.64 17.27 -10.64
N ASN A 34 -1.76 18.17 -10.16
CA ASN A 34 -0.45 18.41 -10.78
C ASN A 34 0.46 17.18 -10.71
N GLU A 35 0.48 16.49 -9.57
CA GLU A 35 1.29 15.27 -9.39
C GLU A 35 0.84 14.15 -10.34
N ILE A 36 -0.47 13.93 -10.48
CA ILE A 36 -1.00 12.94 -11.42
C ILE A 36 -0.66 13.34 -12.86
N ALA A 37 -0.83 14.60 -13.23
CA ALA A 37 -0.50 15.08 -14.58
C ALA A 37 0.99 14.91 -14.91
N LYS A 38 1.88 15.12 -13.93
CA LYS A 38 3.33 14.99 -14.10
C LYS A 38 3.80 13.54 -14.17
N LYS A 39 3.27 12.65 -13.33
CA LYS A 39 3.76 11.27 -13.15
C LYS A 39 2.97 10.24 -13.94
N GLY A 40 1.79 10.59 -14.46
CA GLY A 40 0.92 9.70 -15.23
C GLY A 40 0.15 8.72 -14.34
N ILE A 41 0.81 7.68 -13.83
CA ILE A 41 0.23 6.66 -12.94
C ILE A 41 0.91 6.75 -11.58
N VAL A 42 0.13 6.98 -10.53
CA VAL A 42 0.67 7.10 -9.16
C VAL A 42 -0.08 6.23 -8.16
N PRO A 43 0.60 5.68 -7.13
CA PRO A 43 -0.09 4.97 -6.06
C PRO A 43 -0.96 5.94 -5.24
N LEU A 44 -2.24 5.59 -5.06
CA LEU A 44 -3.23 6.43 -4.37
C LEU A 44 -2.83 6.72 -2.91
N SER A 45 -2.25 5.72 -2.23
CA SER A 45 -1.80 5.88 -0.84
C SER A 45 -0.66 6.90 -0.70
N ALA A 46 0.31 6.88 -1.61
CA ALA A 46 1.42 7.82 -1.62
C ALA A 46 0.94 9.24 -1.93
N LEU A 47 0.12 9.39 -2.98
CA LEU A 47 -0.47 10.66 -3.36
C LEU A 47 -1.29 11.27 -2.22
N TYR A 48 -2.13 10.47 -1.57
CA TYR A 48 -3.01 10.95 -0.50
C TYR A 48 -2.23 11.46 0.71
N ARG A 49 -1.22 10.71 1.16
CA ARG A 49 -0.36 11.11 2.28
C ARG A 49 0.40 12.40 1.98
N GLN A 50 0.93 12.53 0.77
CA GLN A 50 1.67 13.72 0.33
C GLN A 50 0.79 14.97 0.30
N CYS A 51 -0.46 14.85 -0.17
CA CYS A 51 -1.29 16.02 -0.44
C CYS A 51 -2.21 16.41 0.72
N PHE A 52 -2.75 15.44 1.46
CA PHE A 52 -3.84 15.67 2.41
C PHE A 52 -3.42 15.53 3.88
N GLY A 53 -2.17 15.15 4.18
CA GLY A 53 -1.58 15.14 5.53
C GLY A 53 -2.35 14.33 6.59
N THR A 54 -3.28 13.47 6.17
CA THR A 54 -4.18 12.71 7.05
C THR A 54 -3.94 11.22 6.90
N VAL A 55 -4.33 10.46 7.93
CA VAL A 55 -4.23 9.00 7.91
C VAL A 55 -4.95 8.45 6.68
N TYR A 56 -4.22 7.68 5.88
CA TYR A 56 -4.76 7.07 4.68
C TYR A 56 -5.83 6.03 5.04
N LYS A 57 -7.04 6.23 4.52
CA LYS A 57 -8.11 5.23 4.46
C LYS A 57 -8.61 5.18 3.03
N SER A 58 -8.62 4.00 2.41
CA SER A 58 -8.93 3.82 0.97
C SER A 58 -10.22 4.52 0.57
N ASP A 59 -11.29 4.34 1.33
CA ASP A 59 -12.61 4.87 0.95
C ASP A 59 -12.65 6.40 1.01
N LYS A 60 -11.97 6.99 2.01
CA LYS A 60 -11.83 8.45 2.13
C LYS A 60 -10.97 9.02 1.02
N ALA A 61 -9.89 8.32 0.65
CA ALA A 61 -8.99 8.72 -0.42
C ALA A 61 -9.70 8.68 -1.77
N ILE A 62 -10.44 7.60 -2.07
CA ILE A 62 -11.25 7.47 -3.28
C ILE A 62 -12.25 8.62 -3.36
N ARG A 63 -13.07 8.86 -2.33
CA ARG A 63 -14.09 9.93 -2.34
C ARG A 63 -13.52 11.33 -2.59
N ARG A 64 -12.31 11.60 -2.13
CA ARG A 64 -11.63 12.90 -2.36
C ARG A 64 -11.02 12.99 -3.76
N ILE A 65 -10.43 11.90 -4.25
CA ILE A 65 -9.69 11.89 -5.52
C ILE A 65 -10.62 11.71 -6.72
N ILE A 66 -11.74 11.00 -6.59
CA ILE A 66 -12.71 10.78 -7.68
C ILE A 66 -13.40 12.06 -8.15
N GLN A 67 -13.26 13.16 -7.41
CA GLN A 67 -13.74 14.49 -7.81
C GLN A 67 -12.87 15.11 -8.91
N LEU A 68 -11.64 14.62 -9.08
CA LEU A 68 -10.76 15.01 -10.19
C LEU A 68 -11.15 14.22 -11.45
N PRO A 69 -10.85 14.73 -12.66
CA PRO A 69 -10.98 13.97 -13.91
C PRO A 69 -9.90 12.87 -14.00
N VAL A 70 -10.10 11.79 -13.25
CA VAL A 70 -9.13 10.69 -13.07
C VAL A 70 -9.83 9.35 -13.10
N ILE A 71 -9.05 8.30 -13.37
CA ILE A 71 -9.45 6.91 -13.16
C ILE A 71 -8.66 6.35 -11.99
N ILE A 72 -9.36 5.70 -11.08
CA ILE A 72 -8.78 4.90 -9.99
C ILE A 72 -8.94 3.43 -10.36
N PHE A 73 -7.86 2.67 -10.28
CA PHE A 73 -7.87 1.25 -10.59
C PHE A 73 -7.03 0.46 -9.58
N ARG A 74 -7.29 -0.83 -9.49
CA ARG A 74 -6.55 -1.73 -8.61
C ARG A 74 -5.49 -2.48 -9.41
N SER A 75 -4.27 -2.53 -8.89
CA SER A 75 -3.22 -3.42 -9.37
C SER A 75 -2.35 -3.88 -8.19
N PHE A 76 -1.87 -5.12 -8.20
CA PHE A 76 -0.99 -5.67 -7.15
C PHE A 76 -1.49 -5.43 -5.70
N ASN A 77 -2.79 -5.62 -5.45
CA ASN A 77 -3.47 -5.31 -4.18
C ASN A 77 -3.44 -3.83 -3.73
N GLN A 78 -2.89 -2.92 -4.54
CA GLN A 78 -2.82 -1.49 -4.29
C GLN A 78 -3.74 -0.71 -5.24
N LEU A 79 -4.20 0.47 -4.81
CA LEU A 79 -4.94 1.40 -5.65
C LEU A 79 -3.97 2.38 -6.32
N PHE A 80 -4.16 2.58 -7.61
CA PHE A 80 -3.46 3.54 -8.44
C PHE A 80 -4.45 4.54 -9.01
N VAL A 81 -3.95 5.74 -9.33
CA VAL A 81 -4.73 6.78 -9.99
C VAL A 81 -3.96 7.32 -11.19
N THR A 82 -4.70 7.62 -12.25
CA THR A 82 -4.18 8.23 -13.47
C THR A 82 -5.19 9.23 -14.04
N ALA A 83 -4.72 10.14 -14.90
CA ALA A 83 -5.58 11.10 -15.57
C ALA A 83 -6.64 10.39 -16.42
N PHE A 84 -7.86 10.92 -16.42
CA PHE A 84 -8.86 10.47 -17.37
C PHE A 84 -8.50 11.00 -18.77
N VAL A 85 -8.51 10.11 -19.75
CA VAL A 85 -8.24 10.36 -21.16
C VAL A 85 -9.36 9.67 -21.91
N ASP A 86 -10.07 10.45 -22.73
CA ASP A 86 -11.17 9.91 -23.52
C ASP A 86 -10.66 8.83 -24.49
N ARG A 87 -11.49 7.82 -24.74
CA ARG A 87 -11.21 6.70 -25.65
C ARG A 87 -10.05 5.78 -25.25
N VAL A 88 -9.55 5.87 -24.02
CA VAL A 88 -8.62 4.87 -23.47
C VAL A 88 -9.40 3.68 -22.93
N ASP A 89 -9.01 2.48 -23.37
CA ASP A 89 -9.49 1.22 -22.78
C ASP A 89 -8.73 0.95 -21.47
N TYR A 90 -9.35 1.33 -20.36
CA TYR A 90 -8.77 1.17 -19.03
C TYR A 90 -8.63 -0.29 -18.60
N THR A 91 -9.40 -1.21 -19.16
CA THR A 91 -9.25 -2.65 -18.91
C THR A 91 -7.91 -3.13 -19.47
N LYS A 92 -7.59 -2.72 -20.70
CA LYS A 92 -6.27 -3.00 -21.32
C LYS A 92 -5.14 -2.28 -20.61
N LEU A 93 -5.35 -1.04 -20.16
CA LEU A 93 -4.35 -0.31 -19.37
C LEU A 93 -3.98 -1.07 -18.10
N VAL A 94 -4.98 -1.54 -17.35
CA VAL A 94 -4.77 -2.33 -16.13
C VAL A 94 -3.98 -3.60 -16.45
N GLN A 95 -4.33 -4.31 -17.52
CA GLN A 95 -3.57 -5.50 -17.97
C GLN A 95 -2.11 -5.17 -18.32
N CYS A 96 -1.85 -4.05 -19.01
CA CYS A 96 -0.49 -3.60 -19.31
C CYS A 96 0.27 -3.27 -18.02
N VAL A 97 -0.35 -2.56 -17.09
CA VAL A 97 0.25 -2.26 -15.78
C VAL A 97 0.61 -3.55 -15.04
N TYR A 98 -0.26 -4.56 -15.05
CA TYR A 98 0.02 -5.88 -14.48
C TYR A 98 1.22 -6.59 -15.12
N LYS A 99 1.42 -6.41 -16.43
CA LYS A 99 2.50 -7.08 -17.19
C LYS A 99 3.85 -6.35 -17.10
N TYR A 100 3.84 -5.02 -17.08
CA TYR A 100 5.05 -4.21 -17.29
C TYR A 100 5.54 -3.46 -16.05
N ILE A 101 4.68 -3.18 -15.08
CA ILE A 101 5.18 -2.74 -13.77
C ILE A 101 5.62 -4.02 -13.08
N PRO A 102 6.92 -4.20 -12.77
CA PRO A 102 7.33 -5.33 -11.98
C PRO A 102 6.41 -5.35 -10.77
N GLN A 103 5.90 -6.53 -10.41
CA GLN A 103 5.76 -6.78 -8.98
C GLN A 103 7.16 -6.54 -8.45
N LYS A 104 7.50 -5.28 -8.09
CA LYS A 104 8.31 -5.06 -6.91
C LYS A 104 7.52 -5.87 -5.93
N THR A 105 8.04 -7.06 -5.69
CA THR A 105 7.90 -7.78 -4.46
C THR A 105 7.90 -6.69 -3.41
N MET A 106 6.69 -6.24 -3.07
CA MET A 106 6.41 -5.79 -1.74
C MET A 106 6.45 -7.09 -0.93
N SER A 107 7.62 -7.74 -0.91
CA SER A 107 8.12 -8.41 0.26
C SER A 107 8.28 -7.28 1.26
N SER A 108 7.16 -6.83 1.83
CA SER A 108 7.12 -6.31 3.19
C SER A 108 7.38 -7.46 4.18
N GLY A 109 8.15 -8.45 3.76
CA GLY A 109 8.54 -9.63 4.48
C GLY A 109 10.05 -9.58 4.54
N VAL A 110 10.54 -9.88 5.73
CA VAL A 110 11.93 -10.14 6.05
C VAL A 110 12.52 -11.07 4.97
N ASP A 111 13.64 -10.65 4.36
CA ASP A 111 14.40 -11.51 3.45
C ASP A 111 15.12 -12.62 4.22
N LYS A 112 15.67 -13.60 3.50
CA LYS A 112 16.28 -14.77 4.13
C LYS A 112 17.44 -14.38 5.06
N ASP A 113 18.26 -13.43 4.65
CA ASP A 113 19.46 -13.04 5.39
C ASP A 113 19.09 -12.28 6.68
N SER A 114 18.10 -11.39 6.60
CA SER A 114 17.52 -10.70 7.75
C SER A 114 16.84 -11.67 8.71
N LEU A 115 16.14 -12.68 8.19
CA LEU A 115 15.52 -13.71 9.02
C LEU A 115 16.58 -14.54 9.75
N GLN A 116 17.65 -14.91 9.05
CA GLN A 116 18.75 -15.64 9.61
C GLN A 116 19.47 -14.83 10.69
N LEU A 117 19.77 -13.55 10.44
CA LEU A 117 20.35 -12.64 11.42
C LEU A 117 19.48 -12.52 12.67
N MET A 118 18.16 -12.38 12.54
CA MET A 118 17.26 -12.34 13.71
C MET A 118 17.25 -13.67 14.48
N CYS A 119 17.39 -14.80 13.79
CA CYS A 119 17.51 -16.09 14.45
C CYS A 119 18.86 -16.25 15.19
N GLU A 120 19.95 -15.69 14.64
CA GLU A 120 21.27 -15.67 15.28
C GLU A 120 21.27 -14.77 16.53
N LEU A 121 20.57 -13.64 16.49
CA LEU A 121 20.40 -12.74 17.63
C LEU A 121 19.50 -13.30 18.74
N ALA A 122 18.66 -14.29 18.42
CA ALA A 122 17.77 -14.91 19.39
C ALA A 122 18.52 -15.92 20.28
N SER A 123 18.40 -15.71 21.60
CA SER A 123 19.10 -16.50 22.63
C SER A 123 18.56 -17.92 22.82
N SER A 124 17.32 -18.19 22.40
CA SER A 124 16.68 -19.50 22.57
C SER A 124 16.08 -20.04 21.27
N GLU A 125 16.03 -21.37 21.15
CA GLU A 125 15.39 -22.03 20.00
C GLU A 125 13.87 -21.78 19.96
N LYS A 126 13.26 -21.49 21.12
CA LYS A 126 11.85 -21.10 21.19
C LYS A 126 11.64 -19.74 20.51
N ASP A 127 12.50 -18.77 20.78
CA ASP A 127 12.44 -17.43 20.18
C ASP A 127 12.73 -17.50 18.67
N ARG A 128 13.71 -18.31 18.26
CA ARG A 128 14.00 -18.54 16.84
C ARG A 128 12.78 -19.08 16.09
N LYS A 129 12.08 -20.07 16.64
CA LYS A 129 10.84 -20.61 16.06
C LYS A 129 9.73 -19.56 16.00
N LEU A 130 9.57 -18.76 17.06
CA LEU A 130 8.58 -17.68 17.08
C LEU A 130 8.87 -16.64 15.97
N ILE A 131 10.12 -16.21 15.84
CA ILE A 131 10.57 -15.28 14.80
C ILE A 131 10.34 -15.86 13.40
N ARG A 132 10.73 -17.13 13.18
CA ARG A 132 10.51 -17.83 11.90
C ARG A 132 9.04 -17.90 11.52
N VAL A 133 8.17 -18.27 12.47
CA VAL A 133 6.71 -18.36 12.24
C VAL A 133 6.11 -16.98 11.98
N ALA A 134 6.50 -15.95 12.74
CA ALA A 134 6.01 -14.59 12.58
C ALA A 134 6.40 -14.01 11.20
N CYS A 135 7.66 -14.17 10.80
CA CYS A 135 8.16 -13.68 9.50
C CYS A 135 7.60 -14.44 8.29
N CYS A 136 7.09 -15.67 8.51
CA CYS A 136 6.47 -16.50 7.47
C CYS A 136 4.94 -16.50 7.51
N GLN A 137 4.33 -15.63 8.30
CA GLN A 137 2.88 -15.53 8.37
C GLN A 137 2.31 -15.11 7.00
N GLY A 138 1.40 -15.90 6.46
CA GLY A 138 0.82 -15.67 5.12
C GLY A 138 1.64 -16.21 3.94
N LYS A 139 2.84 -16.78 4.17
CA LYS A 139 3.62 -17.46 3.12
C LYS A 139 3.16 -18.90 2.92
N SER A 140 3.22 -19.36 1.68
CA SER A 140 3.02 -20.77 1.30
C SER A 140 4.20 -21.64 1.75
N GLY A 141 4.01 -22.97 1.74
CA GLY A 141 5.07 -23.91 2.13
C GLY A 141 6.33 -23.81 1.26
N ASN A 142 6.19 -23.52 -0.03
CA ASN A 142 7.33 -23.36 -0.94
C ASN A 142 8.10 -22.06 -0.66
N GLU A 143 7.40 -20.96 -0.36
CA GLU A 143 8.03 -19.69 0.03
C GLU A 143 8.74 -19.77 1.37
N ALA A 144 8.21 -20.56 2.33
CA ALA A 144 8.86 -20.78 3.61
C ALA A 144 10.13 -21.65 3.47
N LYS A 145 10.11 -22.66 2.61
CA LYS A 145 11.30 -23.46 2.27
C LYS A 145 12.41 -22.62 1.67
N ALA A 146 12.08 -21.66 0.81
CA ALA A 146 13.05 -20.72 0.26
C ALA A 146 13.74 -19.86 1.34
N MET A 147 13.11 -19.70 2.50
CA MET A 147 13.67 -19.01 3.67
C MET A 147 14.32 -19.95 4.71
N GLY A 148 14.50 -21.23 4.37
CA GLY A 148 15.17 -22.20 5.24
C GLY A 148 14.25 -22.95 6.22
N ILE A 149 12.92 -22.83 6.07
CA ILE A 149 11.97 -23.56 6.93
C ILE A 149 11.50 -24.84 6.23
N SER A 150 11.88 -25.99 6.76
CA SER A 150 11.55 -27.30 6.18
C SER A 150 10.06 -27.65 6.28
N ASN A 151 9.42 -27.32 7.40
CA ASN A 151 8.00 -27.58 7.63
C ASN A 151 7.32 -26.48 8.47
N LEU A 152 6.76 -25.49 7.76
CA LEU A 152 6.10 -24.34 8.37
C LEU A 152 4.87 -24.72 9.22
N ASN A 153 4.10 -25.74 8.80
CA ASN A 153 2.88 -26.13 9.52
C ASN A 153 3.20 -26.76 10.87
N LYS A 154 4.26 -27.58 10.93
CA LYS A 154 4.75 -28.15 12.19
C LYS A 154 5.25 -27.06 13.14
N GLU A 155 6.05 -26.11 12.65
CA GLU A 155 6.54 -25.00 13.50
C GLU A 155 5.39 -24.12 14.00
N LYS A 156 4.38 -23.83 13.16
CA LYS A 156 3.17 -23.11 13.58
C LYS A 156 2.45 -23.81 14.72
N ALA A 157 2.22 -25.11 14.61
CA ALA A 157 1.54 -25.89 15.64
C ALA A 157 2.26 -25.78 16.99
N MET A 158 3.59 -25.99 16.99
CA MET A 158 4.42 -25.89 18.21
C MET A 158 4.40 -24.48 18.81
N VAL A 159 4.43 -23.44 17.98
CA VAL A 159 4.41 -22.05 18.45
C VAL A 159 3.04 -21.69 19.04
N TYR A 160 1.94 -22.12 18.41
CA TYR A 160 0.60 -21.85 18.93
C TYR A 160 0.32 -22.61 20.22
N GLU A 161 0.75 -23.87 20.33
CA GLU A 161 0.68 -24.65 21.57
C GLU A 161 1.42 -23.93 22.72
N ALA A 162 2.66 -23.50 22.49
CA ALA A 162 3.44 -22.76 23.49
C ALA A 162 2.81 -21.40 23.87
N ILE A 163 2.14 -20.72 22.93
CA ILE A 163 1.41 -19.48 23.21
C ILE A 163 0.19 -19.75 24.09
N GLU A 164 -0.55 -20.81 23.82
CA GLU A 164 -1.71 -21.19 24.65
C GLU A 164 -1.27 -21.61 26.05
N GLU A 165 -0.22 -22.44 26.19
CA GLU A 165 0.37 -22.78 27.49
C GLU A 165 0.77 -21.52 28.29
N TYR A 166 1.45 -20.56 27.65
CA TYR A 166 1.83 -19.31 28.30
C TYR A 166 0.61 -18.48 28.74
N LYS A 167 -0.46 -18.44 27.94
CA LYS A 167 -1.70 -17.74 28.30
C LYS A 167 -2.40 -18.41 29.47
N GLU A 168 -2.36 -19.74 29.56
CA GLU A 168 -2.93 -20.49 30.68
C GLU A 168 -2.15 -20.23 31.97
N ILE A 169 -0.82 -20.24 31.93
CA ILE A 169 0.03 -19.90 33.08
C ILE A 169 -0.23 -18.47 33.57
N LYS A 170 -0.45 -17.51 32.65
CA LYS A 170 -0.65 -16.10 33.00
C LYS A 170 -2.07 -15.77 33.50
N LYS A 171 -3.00 -16.72 33.37
CA LYS A 171 -4.37 -16.62 33.90
C LYS A 171 -4.51 -17.23 35.30
N LEU A 172 -3.49 -17.97 35.75
CA LEU A 172 -3.29 -18.41 37.14
C LEU A 172 -2.60 -17.31 37.95
#